data_AF-A0A9E7TH39-F1
#
_entry.id   AF-A0A9E7TH39-F1
#
_cell.length_a   1.000
_cell.length_b   1.000
_cell.length_c   1.000
_cell.angle_alpha   90.00
_cell.angle_beta   90.00
_cell.angle_gamma   90.00
#
_symmetry.space_group_name_H-M   'P 1'
#
loop_
_entity.id
_entity.type
_entity.pdbx_description
1 polymer ?
#
loop_
_entity_poly.entity_id
_entity_poly.type
_entity_poly.pdbx_seq_one_letter_code
_entity_poly.pdbx_strand_id
1 'polypeptide(L)'
;MKKWTAIPVILIAVGIALCAGCTGTDSSSATPAATAQTTAAAATMTAEPTMNSDLIPGPTNLPEDKYQVGVGVDKDAVYGTISVEFRGGMGQNFVNSIMVDCYYAEGGHETKELSADRVGDTVTFDGGQKTQDRIKVTVTYDGSIGSYVIYDSLIPHKEIIPMTK
;
A
#
# COMPACT_ATOMS: atom_id res chain seq x y z
N MET A 1 -40.13 21.96 -62.17
CA MET A 1 -40.70 20.67 -62.62
C MET A 1 -39.62 19.60 -62.60
N LYS A 2 -39.97 18.41 -62.09
CA LYS A 2 -39.39 17.08 -62.42
C LYS A 2 -37.89 16.79 -62.11
N LYS A 3 -37.69 16.15 -60.95
CA LYS A 3 -36.90 14.93 -60.65
C LYS A 3 -35.84 14.47 -61.68
N TRP A 4 -34.58 14.32 -61.26
CA TRP A 4 -33.83 13.07 -61.49
C TRP A 4 -32.73 12.82 -60.44
N THR A 5 -33.15 12.14 -59.38
CA THR A 5 -32.36 11.39 -58.40
C THR A 5 -31.82 10.12 -59.06
N ALA A 6 -30.53 10.07 -59.40
CA ALA A 6 -29.92 8.82 -59.90
C ALA A 6 -28.39 8.71 -59.75
N ILE A 7 -27.73 9.49 -58.88
CA ILE A 7 -26.25 9.49 -58.83
C ILE A 7 -25.61 9.14 -57.46
N PRO A 8 -26.23 9.24 -56.27
CA PRO A 8 -25.50 8.89 -55.05
C PRO A 8 -25.60 7.40 -54.66
N VAL A 9 -26.25 6.55 -55.48
CA VAL A 9 -26.64 5.18 -55.10
C VAL A 9 -25.50 4.15 -55.23
N ILE A 10 -24.37 4.46 -55.86
CA ILE A 10 -23.28 3.48 -56.07
C ILE A 10 -22.12 3.60 -55.07
N LEU A 11 -21.99 4.72 -54.34
CA LEU A 11 -20.85 4.92 -53.43
C LEU A 11 -21.14 4.59 -51.95
N ILE A 12 -22.38 4.26 -51.61
CA ILE A 12 -22.82 3.92 -50.24
C ILE A 12 -23.07 2.39 -50.11
N ALA A 13 -22.48 1.58 -51.00
CA ALA A 13 -22.66 0.12 -51.04
C ALA A 13 -21.56 -0.68 -50.29
N VAL A 14 -20.62 -0.04 -49.60
CA VAL A 14 -19.52 -0.73 -48.87
C VAL A 14 -19.40 -0.22 -47.43
N GLY A 15 -20.52 -0.01 -46.74
CA GLY A 15 -20.52 0.67 -45.44
C GLY A 15 -21.23 -0.02 -44.29
N ILE A 16 -22.24 -0.87 -44.52
CA ILE A 16 -23.11 -1.31 -43.43
C ILE A 16 -23.52 -2.77 -43.63
N ALA A 17 -22.65 -3.68 -43.20
CA ALA A 17 -22.95 -5.09 -43.04
C ALA A 17 -23.13 -5.40 -41.55
N LEU A 18 -24.27 -4.96 -40.99
CA LEU A 18 -24.76 -5.41 -39.70
C LEU A 18 -26.19 -5.92 -39.86
N CYS A 19 -26.42 -7.11 -39.28
CA CYS A 19 -27.70 -7.66 -38.82
C CYS A 19 -28.59 -8.43 -39.82
N ALA A 20 -28.62 -9.75 -39.64
CA ALA A 20 -29.82 -10.62 -39.49
C ALA A 20 -29.31 -12.07 -39.48
N GLY A 21 -29.70 -13.02 -38.63
CA GLY A 21 -30.80 -13.15 -37.70
C GLY A 21 -31.17 -14.65 -37.68
N CYS A 22 -31.41 -15.23 -36.50
CA CYS A 22 -32.47 -16.23 -36.35
C CYS A 22 -32.85 -16.37 -34.87
N THR A 23 -34.10 -16.05 -34.58
CA THR A 23 -34.81 -16.35 -33.35
C THR A 23 -35.44 -17.74 -33.48
N GLY A 24 -35.35 -18.58 -32.45
CA GLY A 24 -35.97 -19.91 -32.45
C GLY A 24 -35.86 -20.65 -31.12
N THR A 25 -36.53 -20.12 -30.11
CA THR A 25 -37.38 -20.76 -29.07
C THR A 25 -37.13 -22.21 -28.60
N ASP A 26 -36.80 -22.28 -27.30
CA ASP A 26 -37.18 -23.19 -26.21
C ASP A 26 -36.66 -24.64 -26.01
N SER A 27 -36.11 -24.78 -24.79
CA SER A 27 -36.31 -25.83 -23.78
C SER A 27 -35.44 -27.10 -23.75
N SER A 28 -34.56 -27.06 -22.73
CA SER A 28 -34.21 -28.11 -21.75
C SER A 28 -33.19 -29.19 -22.13
N SER A 29 -32.04 -29.14 -21.44
CA SER A 29 -31.67 -30.08 -20.36
C SER A 29 -30.19 -30.48 -20.38
N ALA A 30 -29.59 -30.41 -19.17
CA ALA A 30 -28.41 -31.13 -18.68
C ALA A 30 -26.99 -30.73 -19.16
N THR A 31 -26.30 -30.00 -18.26
CA THR A 31 -24.94 -30.24 -17.68
C THR A 31 -23.93 -31.04 -18.50
N PRO A 32 -22.72 -30.48 -18.77
CA PRO A 32 -21.55 -30.87 -17.98
C PRO A 32 -20.52 -29.76 -17.64
N ALA A 33 -20.02 -29.85 -16.41
CA ALA A 33 -18.70 -29.45 -15.90
C ALA A 33 -18.09 -28.11 -16.34
N ALA A 34 -18.25 -27.10 -15.48
CA ALA A 34 -17.40 -25.92 -15.48
C ALA A 34 -15.98 -26.29 -14.99
N THR A 35 -14.97 -26.14 -15.85
CA THR A 35 -13.59 -26.01 -15.43
C THR A 35 -13.45 -24.64 -14.77
N ALA A 36 -13.47 -24.62 -13.44
CA ALA A 36 -13.18 -23.43 -12.66
C ALA A 36 -11.71 -23.03 -12.90
N GLN A 37 -11.50 -21.96 -13.66
CA GLN A 37 -10.22 -21.27 -13.69
C GLN A 37 -10.10 -20.49 -12.38
N THR A 38 -9.37 -21.06 -11.43
CA THR A 38 -8.98 -20.39 -10.18
C THR A 38 -8.11 -19.19 -10.53
N THR A 39 -8.69 -18.00 -10.46
CA THR A 39 -7.95 -16.75 -10.35
C THR A 39 -7.06 -16.85 -9.13
N ALA A 40 -5.74 -16.81 -9.37
CA ALA A 40 -4.75 -16.77 -8.31
C ALA A 40 -5.02 -15.54 -7.45
N ALA A 41 -5.44 -15.79 -6.21
CA ALA A 41 -5.47 -14.78 -5.16
C ALA A 41 -4.07 -14.17 -5.06
N ALA A 42 -4.00 -12.84 -5.11
CA ALA A 42 -2.80 -12.13 -4.69
C ALA A 42 -2.46 -12.64 -3.28
N ALA A 43 -1.31 -13.29 -3.17
CA ALA A 43 -0.81 -13.76 -1.89
C ALA A 43 -0.48 -12.52 -1.06
N THR A 44 -1.40 -12.14 -0.17
CA THR A 44 -1.06 -11.36 1.00
C THR A 44 0.06 -12.12 1.70
N MET A 45 1.26 -11.55 1.71
CA MET A 45 2.36 -12.06 2.51
C MET A 45 1.94 -11.93 3.98
N THR A 46 1.34 -12.98 4.53
CA THR A 46 1.29 -13.16 5.98
C THR A 46 2.73 -13.28 6.43
N ALA A 47 3.26 -12.22 7.06
CA ALA A 47 4.51 -12.28 7.77
C ALA A 47 4.41 -13.41 8.80
N GLU A 48 5.27 -14.41 8.64
CA GLU A 48 5.46 -15.46 9.64
C GLU A 48 5.91 -14.78 10.94
N PRO A 49 5.30 -15.09 12.10
CA PRO A 49 5.70 -14.48 13.36
C PRO A 49 7.05 -15.07 13.75
N THR A 50 8.13 -14.41 13.33
CA THR A 50 9.44 -14.58 13.93
C THR A 50 9.33 -14.17 15.40
N MET A 51 9.29 -15.16 16.29
CA MET A 51 9.45 -14.99 17.74
C MET A 51 10.90 -14.58 18.06
N ASN A 52 11.30 -13.41 17.57
CA ASN A 52 12.43 -12.67 18.08
C ASN A 52 11.99 -11.21 18.11
N SER A 53 11.63 -10.74 19.30
CA SER A 53 11.57 -9.31 19.61
C SER A 53 12.99 -8.77 19.57
N ASP A 54 13.52 -8.63 18.36
CA ASP A 54 14.85 -8.08 18.15
C ASP A 54 14.80 -6.57 18.42
N LEU A 55 15.00 -6.21 19.69
CA LEU A 55 15.10 -4.83 20.16
C LEU A 55 16.46 -4.20 19.82
N ILE A 56 17.27 -4.81 18.95
CA ILE A 56 18.57 -4.27 18.55
C ILE A 56 18.42 -3.54 17.21
N PRO A 57 18.53 -2.20 17.15
CA PRO A 57 18.46 -1.47 15.89
C PRO A 57 19.55 -1.92 14.91
N GLY A 58 19.16 -2.05 13.64
CA GLY A 58 20.07 -2.33 12.53
C GLY A 58 20.64 -1.05 11.91
N PRO A 59 21.53 -1.19 10.92
CA PRO A 59 22.04 -0.05 10.17
C PRO A 59 20.93 0.56 9.29
N THR A 60 20.83 1.88 9.29
CA THR A 60 20.02 2.63 8.31
C THR A 60 20.85 2.93 7.06
N ASN A 61 20.19 2.98 5.91
CA ASN A 61 20.80 3.45 4.66
C ASN A 61 19.83 4.39 3.94
N LEU A 62 20.35 5.49 3.42
CA LEU A 62 19.56 6.48 2.69
C LEU A 62 19.82 6.35 1.19
N PRO A 63 18.81 6.55 0.34
CA PRO A 63 19.04 6.68 -1.09
C PRO A 63 19.79 7.99 -1.39
N GLU A 64 20.14 8.19 -2.67
CA GLU A 64 20.64 9.48 -3.14
C GLU A 64 19.70 10.63 -2.74
N ASP A 65 20.25 11.82 -2.48
CA ASP A 65 19.52 12.94 -1.90
C ASP A 65 18.20 13.27 -2.61
N LYS A 66 18.17 13.17 -3.95
CA LYS A 66 16.95 13.42 -4.76
C LYS A 66 15.78 12.48 -4.48
N TYR A 67 16.03 11.34 -3.87
CA TYR A 67 15.03 10.33 -3.53
C TYR A 67 14.73 10.28 -2.03
N GLN A 68 15.37 11.10 -1.20
CA GLN A 68 15.15 11.01 0.24
C GLN A 68 13.76 11.52 0.66
N VAL A 69 13.19 10.81 1.64
CA VAL A 69 11.99 11.18 2.38
C VAL A 69 12.24 11.04 3.88
N GLY A 70 11.46 11.76 4.68
CA GLY A 70 11.54 11.76 6.13
C GLY A 70 10.31 11.16 6.80
N VAL A 71 10.53 10.61 7.98
CA VAL A 71 9.48 10.16 8.91
C VAL A 71 9.74 10.73 10.30
N GLY A 72 8.67 11.05 11.01
CA GLY A 72 8.70 11.41 12.42
C GLY A 72 8.20 10.24 13.25
N VAL A 73 8.88 9.93 14.35
CA VAL A 73 8.42 8.91 15.31
C VAL A 73 8.29 9.58 16.68
N ASP A 74 7.11 9.47 17.27
CA ASP A 74 6.83 9.97 18.61
C ASP A 74 6.16 8.91 19.47
N LYS A 75 6.46 8.89 20.76
CA LYS A 75 5.80 8.03 21.74
C LYS A 75 5.12 8.90 22.79
N ASP A 76 3.84 8.64 22.99
CA ASP A 76 3.03 9.29 24.01
C ASP A 76 3.43 8.79 25.40
N ALA A 77 3.62 9.72 26.34
CA ALA A 77 4.09 9.43 27.70
C ALA A 77 3.00 8.80 28.59
N VAL A 78 1.72 9.01 28.26
CA VAL A 78 0.57 8.64 29.11
C VAL A 78 0.00 7.30 28.69
N TYR A 79 -0.14 7.06 27.39
CA TYR A 79 -0.74 5.86 26.83
C TYR A 79 0.30 4.90 26.24
N GLY A 80 1.53 5.35 25.98
CA GLY A 80 2.57 4.53 25.36
C GLY A 80 2.37 4.34 23.86
N THR A 81 1.31 4.92 23.28
CA THR A 81 1.03 4.89 21.85
C THR A 81 2.20 5.50 21.07
N ILE A 82 2.69 4.74 20.09
CA ILE A 82 3.75 5.19 19.18
C ILE A 82 3.08 5.65 17.90
N SER A 83 3.36 6.88 17.48
CA SER A 83 2.87 7.44 16.22
C SER A 83 4.04 7.61 15.26
N VAL A 84 3.89 7.09 14.04
CA VAL A 84 4.85 7.28 12.95
C VAL A 84 4.16 8.10 11.86
N GLU A 85 4.75 9.24 11.51
CA GLU A 85 4.17 10.24 10.62
C GLU A 85 5.06 10.47 9.40
N PHE A 86 4.46 10.49 8.22
CA PHE A 86 5.16 10.82 6.98
C PHE A 86 5.45 12.32 6.91
N ARG A 87 6.72 12.69 6.73
CA ARG A 87 7.17 14.10 6.72
C ARG A 87 7.44 14.64 5.31
N GLY A 88 7.25 13.82 4.28
CA GLY A 88 7.55 14.19 2.89
C GLY A 88 9.04 14.20 2.59
N GLY A 89 9.42 14.84 1.48
CA GLY A 89 10.80 14.97 1.03
C GLY A 89 10.88 15.10 -0.49
N MET A 90 12.08 15.32 -1.02
CA MET A 90 12.27 15.48 -2.47
C MET A 90 11.87 14.21 -3.24
N GLY A 91 12.06 13.05 -2.62
CA GLY A 91 11.75 11.75 -3.19
C GLY A 91 10.30 11.31 -3.10
N GLN A 92 9.38 12.10 -2.53
CA GLN A 92 8.03 11.62 -2.21
C GLN A 92 7.26 11.09 -3.43
N ASN A 93 7.48 11.67 -4.61
CA ASN A 93 6.80 11.25 -5.84
C ASN A 93 7.31 9.90 -6.40
N PHE A 94 8.39 9.36 -5.82
CA PHE A 94 8.97 8.07 -6.18
C PHE A 94 8.65 6.99 -5.14
N VAL A 95 7.97 7.33 -4.05
CA VAL A 95 7.63 6.36 -3.00
C VAL A 95 6.54 5.44 -3.52
N ASN A 96 6.82 4.13 -3.51
CA ASN A 96 5.85 3.09 -3.84
C ASN A 96 5.09 2.64 -2.58
N SER A 97 5.81 2.39 -1.49
CA SER A 97 5.23 1.98 -0.21
C SER A 97 6.17 2.29 0.96
N ILE A 98 5.58 2.49 2.14
CA ILE A 98 6.31 2.63 3.40
C ILE A 98 5.80 1.59 4.39
N MET A 99 6.66 0.65 4.76
CA MET A 99 6.35 -0.37 5.77
C MET A 99 7.01 0.01 7.09
N VAL A 100 6.19 0.07 8.14
CA VAL A 100 6.61 0.37 9.51
C VAL A 100 6.47 -0.89 10.33
N ASP A 101 7.60 -1.41 10.81
CA ASP A 101 7.68 -2.54 11.73
C ASP A 101 7.86 -2.03 13.16
N CYS A 102 6.96 -2.45 14.05
CA CYS A 102 7.08 -2.25 15.48
C CYS A 102 7.45 -3.59 16.16
N TYR A 103 8.60 -3.62 16.82
CA TYR A 103 9.00 -4.74 17.67
C TYR A 103 8.77 -4.35 19.13
N TYR A 104 7.83 -5.03 19.76
CA TYR A 104 7.40 -4.73 21.11
C TYR A 104 8.37 -5.29 22.15
N ALA A 105 8.60 -4.54 23.22
CA ALA A 105 9.49 -4.95 24.30
C ALA A 105 9.03 -6.23 25.00
N GLU A 106 7.72 -6.41 25.13
CA GLU A 106 7.08 -7.53 25.82
C GLU A 106 7.06 -8.82 25.00
N GLY A 107 7.51 -8.78 23.74
CA GLY A 107 7.26 -9.87 22.81
C GLY A 107 6.41 -9.42 21.63
N GLY A 108 6.65 -10.03 20.47
CA GLY A 108 5.82 -9.84 19.28
C GLY A 108 6.26 -8.70 18.37
N HIS A 109 5.56 -8.63 17.24
CA HIS A 109 5.88 -7.77 16.11
C HIS A 109 4.59 -7.42 15.37
N GLU A 110 4.46 -6.17 14.95
CA GLU A 110 3.37 -5.69 14.13
C GLU A 110 3.91 -4.85 12.98
N THR A 111 3.40 -5.08 11.78
CA THR A 111 3.72 -4.30 10.58
C THR A 111 2.50 -3.52 10.14
N LYS A 112 2.67 -2.22 9.87
CA LYS A 112 1.64 -1.39 9.24
C LYS A 112 2.21 -0.66 8.03
N GLU A 113 1.38 -0.52 7.01
CA GLU A 113 1.69 0.35 5.87
C GLU A 113 1.33 1.79 6.22
N LEU A 114 2.32 2.69 6.12
CA LEU A 114 2.14 4.13 6.27
C LEU A 114 1.86 4.72 4.89
N SER A 115 0.70 5.36 4.72
CA SER A 115 0.40 6.08 3.48
C SER A 115 1.40 7.24 3.29
N ALA A 116 1.79 7.45 2.04
CA ALA A 116 2.61 8.57 1.60
C ALA A 116 1.83 9.50 0.65
N ASP A 117 0.50 9.38 0.61
CA ASP A 117 -0.37 10.23 -0.22
C ASP A 117 -0.26 11.70 0.19
N ARG A 118 -0.13 11.96 1.50
CA ARG A 118 -0.01 13.30 2.07
C ARG A 118 1.01 13.36 3.20
N VAL A 119 1.75 14.47 3.25
CA VAL A 119 2.53 14.81 4.42
C VAL A 119 1.58 14.95 5.62
N GLY A 120 1.90 14.24 6.70
CA GLY A 120 1.09 14.15 7.91
C GLY A 120 0.27 12.87 8.05
N ASP A 121 0.21 12.04 7.00
CA ASP A 121 -0.33 10.68 7.13
C ASP A 121 0.43 9.95 8.22
N THR A 122 -0.29 9.18 9.06
CA THR A 122 0.29 8.56 10.24
C THR A 122 -0.32 7.19 10.52
N VAL A 123 0.50 6.31 11.08
CA VAL A 123 0.11 5.02 11.65
C VAL A 123 0.46 5.00 13.13
N THR A 124 -0.34 4.28 13.91
CA THR A 124 -0.15 4.16 15.36
C THR A 124 0.05 2.72 15.79
N PHE A 125 0.82 2.51 16.85
CA PHE A 125 1.05 1.22 17.49
C PHE A 125 0.79 1.35 18.99
N ASP A 126 0.21 0.30 19.58
CA ASP A 126 -0.09 0.24 21.00
C ASP A 126 1.14 -0.24 21.78
N GLY A 127 2.15 0.63 21.86
CA GLY A 127 3.39 0.38 22.59
C GLY A 127 3.22 0.42 24.12
N GLY A 128 4.27 0.02 24.85
CA GLY A 128 4.23 0.01 26.31
C GLY A 128 4.66 1.35 26.93
N GLN A 129 3.93 1.88 27.91
CA GLN A 129 4.23 3.18 28.53
C GLN A 129 5.65 3.30 29.13
N LYS A 130 6.17 2.21 29.69
CA LYS A 130 7.45 2.17 30.44
C LYS A 130 8.51 1.32 29.77
N THR A 131 8.26 0.88 28.55
CA THR A 131 9.15 0.02 27.79
C THR A 131 9.73 0.75 26.59
N GLN A 132 10.81 0.21 26.04
CA GLN A 132 11.40 0.69 24.79
C GLN A 132 11.04 -0.30 23.68
N ASP A 133 10.27 0.18 22.72
CA ASP A 133 9.91 -0.59 21.52
C ASP A 133 10.80 -0.13 20.37
N ARG A 134 11.12 -1.02 19.44
CA ARG A 134 11.92 -0.66 18.25
C ARG A 134 11.00 -0.38 17.08
N ILE A 135 11.22 0.75 16.43
CA ILE A 135 10.55 1.09 15.17
C ILE A 135 11.57 1.02 14.04
N LYS A 136 11.23 0.27 13.00
CA LYS A 136 11.98 0.20 11.74
C LYS A 136 11.07 0.63 10.60
N VAL A 137 11.51 1.61 9.81
CA VAL A 137 10.79 2.12 8.66
C VAL A 137 11.56 1.79 7.40
N THR A 138 10.91 1.03 6.52
CA THR A 138 11.43 0.64 5.22
C THR A 138 10.63 1.33 4.13
N VAL A 139 11.31 2.09 3.27
CA VAL A 139 10.70 2.77 2.13
C VAL A 139 11.12 2.04 0.86
N THR A 140 10.13 1.63 0.07
CA THR A 140 10.34 1.08 -1.27
C THR A 140 9.97 2.14 -2.29
N TYR A 141 10.87 2.38 -3.24
CA TYR A 141 10.69 3.35 -4.31
C TYR A 141 10.37 2.66 -5.63
N ASP A 142 9.68 3.37 -6.52
CA ASP A 142 9.37 2.90 -7.86
C ASP A 142 10.61 2.77 -8.75
N GLY A 143 10.50 1.91 -9.78
CA GLY A 143 11.53 1.73 -10.79
C GLY A 143 12.76 0.99 -10.26
N SER A 144 13.95 1.54 -10.52
CA SER A 144 15.25 0.90 -10.19
C SER A 144 15.93 1.53 -8.97
N ILE A 145 15.22 2.35 -8.20
CA ILE A 145 15.77 3.04 -7.01
C ILE A 145 15.99 2.04 -5.87
N GLY A 146 15.03 1.13 -5.66
CA GLY A 146 15.14 0.04 -4.67
C GLY A 146 14.46 0.35 -3.34
N SER A 147 14.86 -0.36 -2.28
CA SER A 147 14.27 -0.26 -0.95
C SER A 147 15.32 0.04 0.11
N TYR A 148 14.97 0.90 1.07
CA TYR A 148 15.90 1.49 2.03
C TYR A 148 15.28 1.53 3.42
N VAL A 149 16.06 1.13 4.43
CA VAL A 149 15.72 1.33 5.85
C VAL A 149 16.17 2.73 6.24
N ILE A 150 15.22 3.67 6.27
CA ILE A 150 15.52 5.09 6.51
C ILE A 150 15.47 5.46 8.00
N TYR A 151 14.84 4.63 8.81
CA TYR A 151 14.74 4.78 10.25
C TYR A 151 14.77 3.41 10.90
N ASP A 152 15.62 3.24 11.92
CA ASP A 152 15.64 2.04 12.75
C ASP A 152 16.19 2.44 14.13
N SER A 153 15.33 2.45 15.14
CA SER A 153 15.71 2.93 16.48
C SER A 153 14.81 2.39 17.57
N LEU A 154 15.37 2.26 18.78
CA LEU A 154 14.60 2.10 20.00
C LEU A 154 13.98 3.43 20.39
N ILE A 155 12.67 3.41 20.65
CA ILE A 155 11.93 4.60 21.05
C ILE A 155 11.97 4.69 22.58
N PRO A 156 12.63 5.71 23.15
CA PRO A 156 12.69 5.87 24.59
C PRO A 156 11.29 6.17 25.14
N HIS A 157 11.00 5.69 26.35
CA HIS A 157 9.84 6.16 27.09
C HIS A 157 10.08 7.61 27.55
N LYS A 158 9.01 8.41 27.61
CA LYS A 158 9.06 9.77 28.15
C LYS A 158 8.61 9.73 29.61
N GLU A 159 9.45 10.23 30.52
CA GLU A 159 9.04 10.39 31.92
C GLU A 159 8.05 11.56 32.05
N ILE A 160 6.97 11.33 32.80
CA ILE A 160 6.02 12.38 33.17
C ILE A 160 6.59 13.09 34.40
N ILE A 161 7.09 14.32 34.24
CA ILE A 161 7.56 15.11 35.39
C ILE A 161 6.35 15.40 36.28
N PRO A 162 6.27 14.89 37.52
CA PRO A 162 5.18 15.22 38.41
C PRO A 162 5.27 16.71 38.75
N MET A 163 4.23 17.47 38.42
CA MET A 163 4.10 18.84 38.91
C MET A 163 3.91 18.77 40.42
N THR A 164 5.03 18.87 41.14
CA THR A 164 5.04 18.95 42.60
C THR A 164 4.42 20.29 42.98
N LYS A 165 3.26 20.23 43.65
CA LYS A 165 2.47 21.39 44.09
C LYS A 165 3.12 22.09 45.27
#